data_AF-A0A6J6W655-F1
#
_entry.id   AF-A0A6J6W655-F1
#
_cell.length_a   1.000
_cell.length_b   1.000
_cell.length_c   1.000
_cell.angle_alpha   90.00
_cell.angle_beta   90.00
_cell.angle_gamma   90.00
#
_symmetry.space_group_name_H-M   'P 1'
#
loop_
_entity.id
_entity.type
_entity.pdbx_description
1 polymer ?
#
loop_
_entity_poly.entity_id
_entity_poly.type
_entity_poly.pdbx_seq_one_letter_code
_entity_poly.pdbx_strand_id
1 'polypeptide(L)' 'MSLLPAGVTQADGDFEAGDTIEIISHDGIAIARGSASMTSAQVAQSLGRRSTELEDGFPQVVVHRDALVLLPR' A
#
# COMPACT_ATOMS: atom_id res chain seq x y z
N MET A 1 -4.28 -5.79 10.32
CA MET A 1 -5.01 -4.71 9.61
C MET A 1 -4.37 -4.57 8.23
N SER A 2 -5.16 -4.35 7.17
CA SER A 2 -4.61 -4.13 5.82
C SER A 2 -4.18 -2.68 5.64
N LEU A 3 -3.29 -2.39 4.71
CA LEU A 3 -3.00 -1.03 4.26
C LEU A 3 -3.98 -0.66 3.14
N LEU A 4 -4.76 0.40 3.35
CA LEU A 4 -5.70 0.94 2.37
C LEU A 4 -5.12 2.19 1.69
N PRO A 5 -5.53 2.52 0.45
CA PRO A 5 -5.06 3.73 -0.23
C PRO A 5 -5.32 5.02 0.57
N ALA A 6 -6.43 5.06 1.31
CA ALA A 6 -6.79 6.17 2.21
C ALA A 6 -5.72 6.49 3.27
N GLY A 7 -4.89 5.50 3.63
CA GLY A 7 -3.78 5.67 4.59
C GLY A 7 -2.42 5.93 3.96
N VAL A 8 -2.34 6.01 2.62
CA VAL A 8 -1.09 6.22 1.90
C VAL A 8 -1.01 7.67 1.43
N THR A 9 0.12 8.33 1.72
CA THR A 9 0.38 9.73 1.39
C THR A 9 1.34 9.89 0.20
N GLN A 10 2.20 8.90 -0.04
CA GLN A 10 3.18 8.88 -1.12
C GLN A 10 3.51 7.43 -1.47
N ALA A 11 3.93 7.20 -2.71
CA ALA A 11 4.56 5.96 -3.17
C ALA A 11 5.82 6.31 -3.95
N ASP A 12 6.92 5.63 -3.66
CA ASP A 12 8.22 5.85 -4.29
C ASP A 12 8.73 4.58 -4.97
N GLY A 13 9.35 4.77 -6.14
CA GLY A 13 9.86 3.67 -6.97
C GLY A 13 8.80 3.02 -7.85
N ASP A 14 9.25 2.03 -8.63
CA ASP A 14 8.42 1.24 -9.52
C ASP A 14 8.28 -0.18 -8.97
N PHE A 15 7.03 -0.62 -8.81
CA PHE A 15 6.70 -1.96 -8.32
C PHE A 15 5.37 -2.43 -8.96
N GLU A 16 5.27 -3.74 -9.11
CA GLU A 16 4.09 -4.42 -9.64
C GLU A 16 3.29 -5.10 -8.51
N ALA A 17 2.07 -5.54 -8.82
CA ALA A 17 1.32 -6.39 -7.90
C ALA A 17 2.05 -7.73 -7.68
N GLY A 18 2.22 -8.11 -6.41
CA GLY A 18 2.97 -9.27 -5.97
C GLY A 18 4.34 -8.92 -5.39
N ASP A 19 4.93 -7.79 -5.78
CA ASP A 19 6.25 -7.37 -5.28
C ASP A 19 6.23 -7.08 -3.79
N THR A 20 7.35 -7.34 -3.12
CA THR A 20 7.51 -6.99 -1.71
C THR A 20 7.95 -5.53 -1.59
N ILE A 21 7.14 -4.74 -0.88
CA ILE A 21 7.38 -3.32 -0.64
C ILE A 21 7.55 -3.04 0.86
N GLU A 22 8.23 -1.93 1.17
CA GLU A 22 8.32 -1.39 2.53
C GLU A 22 7.21 -0.39 2.78
N ILE A 23 6.71 -0.36 4.01
CA ILE A 23 5.75 0.62 4.50
C ILE A 23 6.50 1.52 5.47
N ILE A 24 6.65 2.79 5.08
CA ILE A 24 7.41 3.80 5.80
C ILE A 24 6.45 4.71 6.55
N SER A 25 6.74 5.00 7.82
CA SER A 25 5.98 5.98 8.61
C SER A 25 6.30 7.41 8.16
N HIS A 26 5.51 8.38 8.64
CA HIS A 26 5.77 9.80 8.40
C HIS A 26 7.13 10.29 8.94
N ASP A 27 7.72 9.54 9.87
CA ASP A 27 9.06 9.83 10.43
C ASP A 27 10.20 9.26 9.58
N GLY A 28 9.90 8.65 8.42
CA GLY A 28 10.89 8.03 7.54
C GLY A 28 11.38 6.66 8.00
N ILE A 29 10.67 6.01 8.93
CA ILE A 29 11.06 4.72 9.51
C ILE A 29 10.24 3.60 8.87
N ALA A 30 10.90 2.53 8.42
CA ALA A 30 10.21 1.32 7.97
C ALA A 30 9.51 0.64 9.15
N ILE A 31 8.19 0.50 9.08
CA ILE A 31 7.37 -0.09 10.15
C ILE A 31 6.77 -1.45 9.77
N ALA A 32 6.70 -1.74 8.48
CA ALA A 32 6.20 -3.01 7.98
C ALA A 32 6.77 -3.31 6.59
N ARG A 33 6.65 -4.57 6.18
CA ARG A 33 6.85 -5.03 4.81
C ARG A 33 5.66 -5.87 4.37
N GLY A 34 5.36 -5.88 3.09
CA GLY A 34 4.33 -6.77 2.59
C GLY A 34 4.27 -6.84 1.07
N SER A 35 3.48 -7.80 0.58
CA SER A 35 3.27 -7.97 -0.86
C SER A 35 2.22 -6.99 -1.37
N ALA A 36 2.59 -6.20 -2.38
CA ALA A 36 1.74 -5.20 -2.99
C ALA A 36 0.56 -5.86 -3.72
N SER A 37 -0.64 -5.33 -3.52
CA SER A 37 -1.85 -5.73 -4.27
C SER A 37 -2.17 -4.75 -5.41
N MET A 38 -1.38 -3.70 -5.54
CA MET A 38 -1.48 -2.63 -6.54
C MET A 38 -0.09 -2.37 -7.13
N THR A 39 -0.04 -1.90 -8.37
CA THR A 39 1.18 -1.33 -8.95
C THR A 39 1.47 0.06 -8.37
N SER A 40 2.69 0.56 -8.50
CA SER A 40 3.06 1.92 -8.07
C SER A 40 2.14 2.99 -8.69
N ALA A 41 1.79 2.84 -9.98
CA ALA A 41 0.87 3.73 -10.68
C ALA A 41 -0.56 3.70 -10.11
N GLN A 42 -1.07 2.52 -9.76
CA GLN A 42 -2.38 2.37 -9.13
C GLN A 42 -2.41 2.97 -7.72
N VAL A 43 -1.34 2.81 -6.94
CA VAL A 43 -1.20 3.47 -5.65
C VAL A 43 -1.22 4.98 -5.83
N ALA A 44 -0.43 5.53 -6.76
CA ALA A 44 -0.38 6.96 -7.04
C ALA A 44 -1.77 7.54 -7.43
N GLN A 45 -2.56 6.81 -8.21
CA GLN A 45 -3.91 7.22 -8.61
C GLN A 45 -4.96 7.13 -7.47
N SER A 46 -4.67 6.36 -6.42
CA SER A 46 -5.61 6.07 -5.33
C SER A 46 -5.21 6.69 -3.97
N LEU A 47 -4.11 7.44 -3.91
CA LEU A 47 -3.63 8.10 -2.68
C LEU A 47 -4.74 8.89 -1.97
N GLY A 48 -4.91 8.63 -0.67
CA GLY A 48 -5.89 9.31 0.17
C GLY A 48 -7.35 8.99 -0.13
N ARG A 49 -7.65 8.20 -1.18
CA ARG A 49 -9.02 7.81 -1.55
C ARG A 49 -9.48 6.61 -0.73
N ARG A 50 -10.74 6.62 -0.32
CA ARG A 50 -11.40 5.47 0.29
C ARG A 50 -11.60 4.40 -0.78
N SER A 51 -11.53 3.15 -0.37
CA SER A 51 -11.72 2.01 -1.28
C SER A 51 -13.05 2.11 -2.06
N THR A 52 -14.13 2.56 -1.40
CA THR A 52 -15.46 2.79 -2.01
C THR A 52 -15.52 3.87 -3.10
N GLU A 53 -14.48 4.70 -3.22
CA GLU A 53 -14.39 5.74 -4.24
C GLU A 53 -13.64 5.27 -5.49
N LEU A 54 -13.11 4.04 -5.49
CA LEU A 54 -12.36 3.45 -6.59
C LEU A 54 -13.32 2.75 -7.58
N GLU A 55 -12.90 2.69 -8.84
CA GLU A 55 -13.70 2.08 -9.92
C GLU A 55 -13.90 0.57 -9.71
N ASP A 56 -14.96 0.02 -10.28
CA ASP A 56 -15.23 -1.41 -10.22
C ASP A 56 -14.07 -2.21 -10.83
N GLY A 57 -13.59 -3.23 -10.10
CA GLY A 57 -12.43 -4.03 -10.48
C GLY A 57 -11.08 -3.41 -10.10
N PHE A 58 -11.05 -2.17 -9.60
CA PHE A 58 -9.84 -1.57 -9.04
C PHE A 58 -9.51 -2.23 -7.68
N PRO A 59 -8.24 -2.64 -7.43
CA PRO A 59 -7.87 -3.23 -6.15
C PRO A 59 -8.22 -2.30 -4.99
N GLN A 60 -8.80 -2.85 -3.91
CA GLN A 60 -9.34 -2.04 -2.82
C GLN A 60 -8.34 -1.83 -1.66
N VAL A 61 -7.24 -2.56 -1.69
CA VAL A 61 -6.19 -2.61 -0.66
C VAL A 61 -4.82 -2.46 -1.33
N VAL A 62 -3.88 -1.76 -0.68
CA VAL A 62 -2.50 -1.62 -1.17
C VAL A 62 -1.67 -2.83 -0.72
N VAL A 63 -1.82 -3.24 0.54
CA VAL A 63 -1.23 -4.47 1.07
C VAL A 63 -2.27 -5.18 1.93
N HIS A 64 -2.57 -6.43 1.60
CA HIS A 64 -3.49 -7.24 2.39
C HIS A 64 -2.84 -7.61 3.74
N ARG A 65 -3.62 -7.59 4.83
CA ARG A 65 -3.11 -7.88 6.18
C ARG A 65 -2.42 -9.24 6.30
N ASP A 66 -2.84 -10.21 5.50
CA ASP A 66 -2.31 -11.58 5.54
C ASP A 66 -0.95 -11.67 4.85
N ALA A 67 -0.61 -10.68 4.01
CA ALA A 67 0.66 -10.53 3.34
C ALA A 67 1.47 -9.34 3.91
N LEU A 68 1.16 -8.92 5.14
CA LEU A 68 1.81 -7.80 5.83
C LEU A 68 2.47 -8.29 7.12
N VAL A 69 3.74 -7.91 7.30
CA VAL A 69 4.52 -8.22 8.50
C VAL A 69 5.00 -6.92 9.11
N LEU A 70 4.76 -6.75 10.41
CA LEU A 70 5.29 -5.62 11.19
C LEU A 70 6.77 -5.86 11.50
N LEU A 71 7.58 -4.82 11.38
CA LEU A 71 8.99 -4.90 11.75
C LEU A 71 9.14 -4.71 13.28
N PRO A 72 10.08 -5.44 13.92
CA PRO A 72 10.39 -5.23 15.32
C PRO A 72 10.91 -3.79 15.54
N ARG A 73 10.61 -3.25 16.72
CA ARG A 73 11.14 -1.96 17.17
C ARG A 73 12.58 -2.07 17.62
#